data_AF-A0A351FNK8-F1
#
_entry.id   AF-A0A351FNK8-F1
#
_cell.length_a   1.000
_cell.length_b   1.000
_cell.length_c   1.000
_cell.angle_alpha   90.00
_cell.angle_beta   90.00
_cell.angle_gamma   90.00
#
_symmetry.space_group_name_H-M   'P 1'
#
loop_
_entity.id
_entity.type
_entity.pdbx_description
1 polymer ?
#
loop_
_entity_poly.entity_id
_entity_poly.type
_entity_poly.pdbx_seq_one_letter_code
_entity_poly.pdbx_strand_id
1 'polypeptide(L)'
;MKFSGEGAMPLRFQPDQRNLSTRPLRMESLERRIVLSSDVGVAPIVAPPVVDTASTDSVEAAFVLDAIVVRVNETEQVLRNNDLLQLTSGDVLEIVRIDYATTQQLDGVLAAEGYIHKLPLDGHAAGTFDYGDGRFGGGETLALGTGVHAGLEGSWVVDEGWDRLAVSVVRYFGNESNTEGAIHVRMQVGQPDFQIDESFANAVRDMKFEVGNPVDFRGMWENSGAGRFHNYMEIDVVRVGDQDVYEWVGVLAGNASQGTSVDGTIDNHNPEDAFATVWTPTTAGEYRIIMAVDPEKLWNESDETNNYLRLSVKVDKPQPTPERTLVFSASFEDHKLKDGKVKYVKSTDGFKVRGKDRAELQRNVKNIGAASDGDVLLELDSTKNSSVYRSFDSQPGERFAMELDYSPRPGVSGDSNIIEVLFNGRVVATLARDGRGLKHTDFKMVAMDLPSANGKKSVLELRAAGKSDRLGGLIDNVRLYSFGVPIYNPTLPSILDPGQDAETEEAQPLSAEDQACFLRDAKAHLIDGVRGHLPTKAVEQILPKLDDLEFTKLCEIVEQVGLDVDQQLRDFDVATAFRSKHDWWSSGNGDKRWWDTFFKR
;
A
#
# COMPACT_ATOMS: atom_id res chain seq x y z
N MET A 1 34.73 28.04 -46.31
CA MET A 1 34.19 29.17 -45.53
C MET A 1 34.35 28.84 -44.05
N LYS A 2 34.95 29.74 -43.27
CA LYS A 2 35.13 29.63 -41.81
C LYS A 2 33.83 29.97 -41.07
N PHE A 3 33.60 29.32 -39.93
CA PHE A 3 33.18 29.84 -38.60
C PHE A 3 33.41 28.69 -37.59
N SER A 4 34.47 28.68 -36.76
CA SER A 4 34.52 29.12 -35.33
C SER A 4 33.26 28.73 -34.53
N GLY A 5 33.25 27.91 -33.49
CA GLY A 5 34.17 27.74 -32.37
C GLY A 5 33.54 28.38 -31.12
N GLU A 6 33.02 27.56 -30.19
CA GLU A 6 32.94 27.75 -28.71
C GLU A 6 31.80 26.95 -28.05
N GLY A 7 32.12 26.30 -26.91
CA GLY A 7 31.18 26.06 -25.80
C GLY A 7 30.35 24.77 -25.80
N ALA A 8 30.90 23.69 -25.23
CA ALA A 8 30.09 22.57 -24.75
C ALA A 8 29.16 23.05 -23.62
N MET A 9 27.85 23.06 -23.88
CA MET A 9 26.83 23.28 -22.85
C MET A 9 26.48 21.93 -22.19
N PRO A 10 26.48 21.82 -20.85
CA PRO A 10 25.95 20.63 -20.19
C PRO A 10 24.45 20.54 -20.48
N LEU A 11 24.02 19.36 -20.93
CA LEU A 11 22.62 18.98 -21.10
C LEU A 11 21.89 19.14 -19.75
N ARG A 12 21.31 20.31 -19.50
CA ARG A 12 20.21 20.45 -18.54
C ARG A 12 19.06 19.64 -19.09
N PHE A 13 18.78 18.49 -18.48
CA PHE A 13 17.47 17.86 -18.58
C PHE A 13 16.45 18.90 -18.10
N GLN A 14 15.75 19.52 -19.05
CA GLN A 14 14.50 20.20 -18.74
C GLN A 14 13.43 19.11 -18.63
N PRO A 15 12.84 18.86 -17.45
CA PRO A 15 11.61 18.10 -17.38
C PRO A 15 10.59 18.80 -18.26
N ASP A 16 9.84 18.01 -19.03
CA ASP A 16 8.88 18.48 -20.01
C ASP A 16 7.85 19.45 -19.39
N GLN A 17 8.10 20.75 -19.55
CA GLN A 17 7.21 21.84 -19.12
C GLN A 17 5.95 21.94 -19.98
N ARG A 18 5.76 21.10 -21.01
CA ARG A 18 4.66 21.25 -21.97
C ARG A 18 3.36 20.54 -21.59
N ASN A 19 3.23 20.01 -20.37
CA ASN A 19 1.97 19.44 -19.91
C ASN A 19 1.52 19.84 -18.49
N LEU A 20 2.00 20.98 -17.98
CA LEU A 20 1.48 21.56 -16.73
C LEU A 20 0.09 22.19 -16.89
N SER A 21 -0.36 22.45 -18.13
CA SER A 21 -1.67 23.06 -18.43
C SER A 21 -2.82 22.06 -18.53
N THR A 22 -2.57 20.76 -18.42
CA THR A 22 -3.59 19.70 -18.47
C THR A 22 -3.80 19.00 -17.13
N ARG A 23 -3.32 19.54 -16.01
CA ARG A 23 -3.79 19.19 -14.65
C ARG A 23 -5.21 19.77 -14.49
N PRO A 24 -6.32 19.06 -14.78
CA PRO A 24 -7.64 19.63 -14.68
C PRO A 24 -8.04 19.56 -13.20
N LEU A 25 -7.93 20.68 -12.48
CA LEU A 25 -8.80 20.99 -11.34
C LEU A 25 -8.78 20.06 -10.11
N ARG A 26 -7.74 19.28 -9.83
CA ARG A 26 -7.74 18.40 -8.64
C ARG A 26 -6.50 18.64 -7.80
N MET A 27 -6.75 18.84 -6.50
CA MET A 27 -5.84 19.29 -5.46
C MET A 27 -5.65 20.82 -5.35
N GLU A 28 -6.72 21.51 -4.96
CA GLU A 28 -6.59 22.23 -3.68
C GLU A 28 -6.37 21.14 -2.63
N SER A 29 -5.11 20.70 -2.46
CA SER A 29 -4.77 19.67 -1.49
C SER A 29 -5.29 20.10 -0.13
N LEU A 30 -5.59 19.14 0.75
CA LEU A 30 -5.89 19.41 2.15
C LEU A 30 -4.89 20.40 2.77
N GLU A 31 -3.66 20.47 2.28
CA GLU A 31 -2.63 21.44 2.67
C GLU A 31 -2.72 22.81 1.97
N ARG A 32 -3.29 22.96 0.77
CA ARG A 32 -3.75 24.29 0.31
C ARG A 32 -4.85 24.86 1.22
N ARG A 33 -5.64 24.01 1.89
CA ARG A 33 -6.66 24.42 2.88
C ARG A 33 -6.17 24.47 4.33
N ILE A 34 -5.01 23.89 4.66
CA ILE A 34 -4.43 23.88 6.02
C ILE A 34 -3.18 24.77 6.12
N VAL A 35 -2.28 24.70 5.13
CA VAL A 35 -1.02 25.46 5.04
C VAL A 35 -1.23 26.81 4.34
N LEU A 36 -2.17 26.89 3.39
CA LEU A 36 -2.55 28.11 2.67
C LEU A 36 -3.98 28.59 2.97
N SER A 37 -4.57 28.25 4.13
CA SER A 37 -5.79 28.94 4.56
C SER A 37 -5.48 30.42 4.81
N SER A 38 -5.65 31.23 3.76
CA SER A 38 -5.88 32.65 3.87
C SER A 38 -7.16 32.98 4.64
N ASP A 39 -7.97 31.98 5.02
CA ASP A 39 -9.31 32.21 5.58
C ASP A 39 -9.75 31.29 6.74
N VAL A 40 -8.86 30.50 7.35
CA VAL A 40 -9.21 29.67 8.52
C VAL A 40 -8.27 29.99 9.69
N GLY A 41 -8.60 31.04 10.45
CA GLY A 41 -7.88 31.30 11.70
C GLY A 41 -8.07 32.66 12.36
N VAL A 42 -8.52 33.69 11.63
CA VAL A 42 -9.18 34.83 12.28
C VAL A 42 -10.66 34.51 12.21
N ALA A 43 -11.30 34.27 13.36
CA ALA A 43 -12.75 34.27 13.40
C ALA A 43 -13.21 35.58 12.73
N PRO A 44 -14.05 35.56 11.68
CA PRO A 44 -14.67 36.79 11.24
C PRO A 44 -15.42 37.34 12.45
N ILE A 45 -15.01 38.51 12.95
CA ILE A 45 -15.91 39.30 13.78
C ILE A 45 -17.13 39.51 12.89
N VAL A 46 -18.25 38.94 13.32
CA VAL A 46 -19.50 38.80 12.57
C VAL A 46 -19.80 40.06 11.75
N ALA A 47 -19.70 39.97 10.43
CA ALA A 47 -20.30 40.97 9.55
C ALA A 47 -21.84 40.77 9.56
N PRO A 48 -22.64 41.83 9.77
CA PRO A 48 -24.09 41.75 9.57
C PRO A 48 -24.41 41.47 8.09
N PRO A 49 -25.62 40.97 7.76
CA PRO A 49 -25.89 40.33 6.47
C PRO A 49 -25.75 41.29 5.28
N VAL A 50 -25.16 40.78 4.20
CA VAL A 50 -24.94 41.47 2.93
C VAL A 50 -26.26 41.66 2.19
N VAL A 51 -26.56 42.90 1.80
CA VAL A 51 -27.54 43.24 0.77
C VAL A 51 -26.82 43.21 -0.59
N ASP A 52 -27.37 42.43 -1.52
CA ASP A 52 -26.91 42.29 -2.89
C ASP A 52 -27.15 43.57 -3.70
N THR A 53 -26.09 44.16 -4.26
CA THR A 53 -26.17 44.90 -5.53
C THR A 53 -24.84 44.80 -6.29
N ALA A 54 -24.89 44.14 -7.44
CA ALA A 54 -23.88 44.24 -8.48
C ALA A 54 -23.74 45.69 -9.01
N SER A 55 -22.53 46.22 -9.00
CA SER A 55 -22.10 47.23 -9.96
C SER A 55 -20.60 47.14 -10.22
N THR A 56 -20.25 46.95 -11.48
CA THR A 56 -18.90 47.10 -12.02
C THR A 56 -18.50 48.56 -12.00
N ASP A 57 -17.70 48.95 -11.01
CA ASP A 57 -16.79 50.10 -11.08
C ASP A 57 -15.50 49.66 -10.39
N SER A 58 -14.38 49.78 -11.10
CA SER A 58 -13.05 49.56 -10.54
C SER A 58 -12.75 50.66 -9.53
N VAL A 59 -13.06 50.40 -8.26
CA VAL A 59 -12.65 51.24 -7.14
C VAL A 59 -11.14 51.07 -6.97
N GLU A 60 -10.36 52.11 -7.28
CA GLU A 60 -8.94 52.16 -6.90
C GLU A 60 -8.82 51.85 -5.39
N ALA A 61 -8.00 50.86 -5.04
CA ALA A 61 -7.84 50.44 -3.66
C ALA A 61 -7.32 51.61 -2.81
N ALA A 62 -8.04 51.91 -1.72
CA ALA A 62 -7.71 52.99 -0.80
C ALA A 62 -6.42 52.74 0.00
N PHE A 63 -6.00 51.48 0.14
CA PHE A 63 -4.78 51.04 0.83
C PHE A 63 -4.10 49.89 0.07
N VAL A 64 -2.78 49.92 -0.01
CA VAL A 64 -1.93 48.90 -0.63
C VAL A 64 -0.76 48.60 0.32
N LEU A 65 -0.66 47.34 0.76
CA LEU A 65 0.50 46.83 1.48
C LEU A 65 1.51 46.26 0.46
N ASP A 66 2.69 46.86 0.35
CA ASP A 66 3.66 46.54 -0.72
C ASP A 66 4.63 45.43 -0.32
N ALA A 67 5.32 45.63 0.81
CA ALA A 67 6.37 44.73 1.30
C ALA A 67 6.58 44.88 2.82
N ILE A 68 7.28 43.92 3.40
CA ILE A 68 7.92 44.05 4.71
C ILE A 68 9.44 43.94 4.54
N VAL A 69 10.19 44.61 5.39
CA VAL A 69 11.64 44.43 5.50
C VAL A 69 11.93 43.69 6.79
N VAL A 70 12.55 42.53 6.67
CA VAL A 70 13.00 41.74 7.80
C VAL A 70 14.51 41.79 7.90
N ARG A 71 15.05 41.61 9.10
CA ARG A 71 16.47 41.42 9.36
C ARG A 71 16.70 40.02 9.89
N VAL A 72 17.62 39.29 9.26
CA VAL A 72 18.06 37.96 9.66
C VAL A 72 19.55 38.05 9.98
N ASN A 73 19.94 37.82 11.23
CA ASN A 73 21.36 37.85 11.67
C ASN A 73 22.15 39.05 11.10
N GLU A 74 21.60 40.26 11.19
CA GLU A 74 22.18 41.53 10.68
C GLU A 74 21.96 41.83 9.18
N THR A 75 21.41 40.89 8.38
CA THR A 75 21.14 41.12 6.95
C THR A 75 19.66 41.47 6.71
N GLU A 76 19.40 42.62 6.09
CA GLU A 76 18.03 43.03 5.73
C GLU A 76 17.58 42.43 4.39
N GLN A 77 16.32 41.98 4.34
CA GLN A 77 15.67 41.40 3.17
C GLN A 77 14.28 42.03 2.99
N VAL A 78 13.95 42.41 1.76
CA VAL A 78 12.62 42.91 1.40
C VAL A 78 11.78 41.72 0.94
N LEU A 79 10.62 41.52 1.56
CA LEU A 79 9.72 40.40 1.32
C LEU A 79 8.32 40.90 0.96
N ARG A 80 7.75 40.31 -0.07
CA ARG A 80 6.40 40.53 -0.57
C ARG A 80 5.51 39.34 -0.23
N ASN A 81 4.22 39.49 -0.48
CA ASN A 81 3.26 38.43 -0.23
C ASN A 81 3.64 37.14 -1.00
N ASN A 82 3.68 36.03 -0.28
CA ASN A 82 4.08 34.67 -0.66
C ASN A 82 5.57 34.44 -0.98
N ASP A 83 6.44 35.43 -0.73
CA ASP A 83 7.89 35.24 -0.84
C ASP A 83 8.37 34.14 0.13
N LEU A 84 9.44 33.45 -0.25
CA LEU A 84 10.10 32.43 0.56
C LEU A 84 11.28 33.04 1.31
N LEU A 85 11.25 32.95 2.64
CA LEU A 85 12.33 33.33 3.54
C LEU A 85 13.06 32.08 4.04
N GLN A 86 14.28 31.85 3.56
CA GLN A 86 15.13 30.74 3.99
C GLN A 86 15.93 31.12 5.23
N LEU A 87 15.93 30.23 6.22
CA LEU A 87 16.48 30.44 7.56
C LEU A 87 17.12 29.14 8.08
N THR A 88 17.93 29.25 9.12
CA THR A 88 18.45 28.13 9.91
C THR A 88 17.93 28.23 11.34
N SER A 89 17.68 27.09 12.00
CA SER A 89 17.33 27.10 13.43
C SER A 89 18.44 27.80 14.22
N GLY A 90 18.06 28.73 15.09
CA GLY A 90 18.96 29.63 15.81
C GLY A 90 19.14 31.01 15.17
N ASP A 91 18.68 31.23 13.93
CA ASP A 91 18.72 32.56 13.31
C ASP A 91 17.85 33.55 14.08
N VAL A 92 18.30 34.80 14.14
CA VAL A 92 17.57 35.89 14.78
C VAL A 92 16.82 36.68 13.70
N LEU A 93 15.48 36.59 13.74
CA LEU A 93 14.56 37.30 12.87
C LEU A 93 13.99 38.54 13.58
N GLU A 94 13.92 39.67 12.87
CA GLU A 94 13.31 40.92 13.32
C GLU A 94 12.54 41.55 12.14
N ILE A 95 11.37 42.13 12.39
CA ILE A 95 10.68 42.96 11.39
C ILE A 95 11.15 44.40 11.56
N VAL A 96 11.95 44.87 10.61
CA VAL A 96 12.53 46.21 10.66
C VAL A 96 11.51 47.23 10.20
N ARG A 97 10.75 46.92 9.14
CA ARG A 97 9.91 47.89 8.45
C ARG A 97 8.71 47.28 7.73
N ILE A 98 7.61 48.04 7.64
CA ILE A 98 6.47 47.77 6.76
C ILE A 98 6.35 48.90 5.73
N ASP A 99 6.24 48.52 4.46
CA ASP A 99 6.09 49.43 3.31
C ASP A 99 4.64 49.41 2.81
N TYR A 100 3.97 50.56 2.84
CA TYR A 100 2.56 50.68 2.44
C TYR A 100 2.27 52.01 1.71
N ALA A 101 1.16 52.04 0.98
CA ALA A 101 0.64 53.22 0.32
C ALA A 101 -0.86 53.36 0.56
N THR A 102 -1.32 54.58 0.81
CA THR A 102 -2.75 54.93 0.81
C THR A 102 -3.02 56.07 -0.16
N THR A 103 -4.14 55.98 -0.88
CA THR A 103 -4.58 56.97 -1.87
C THR A 103 -5.66 57.91 -1.32
N GLN A 104 -6.21 57.62 -0.13
CA GLN A 104 -7.27 58.42 0.51
C GLN A 104 -7.05 58.53 2.02
N GLN A 105 -7.53 59.63 2.62
CA GLN A 105 -7.54 59.75 4.08
C GLN A 105 -8.46 58.67 4.67
N LEU A 106 -7.92 57.82 5.53
CA LEU A 106 -8.67 56.78 6.23
C LEU A 106 -9.05 57.29 7.63
N ASP A 107 -10.31 57.08 8.03
CA ASP A 107 -10.76 57.34 9.40
C ASP A 107 -10.28 56.24 10.35
N GLY A 108 -9.81 56.61 11.54
CA GLY A 108 -9.35 55.67 12.57
C GLY A 108 -7.84 55.63 12.77
N VAL A 109 -7.36 54.60 13.44
CA VAL A 109 -5.94 54.34 13.74
C VAL A 109 -5.52 53.05 13.05
N LEU A 110 -4.43 53.11 12.28
CA LEU A 110 -3.80 51.92 11.73
C LEU A 110 -2.83 51.32 12.74
N ALA A 111 -2.89 50.01 12.90
CA ALA A 111 -1.98 49.21 13.71
C ALA A 111 -1.45 48.03 12.87
N ALA A 112 -0.26 47.55 13.20
CA ALA A 112 0.28 46.32 12.63
C ALA A 112 0.09 45.19 13.63
N GLU A 113 -0.42 44.06 13.15
CA GLU A 113 -0.59 42.82 13.90
C GLU A 113 0.07 41.70 13.12
N GLY A 114 0.66 40.74 13.82
CA GLY A 114 1.21 39.59 13.14
C GLY A 114 1.42 38.40 14.04
N TYR A 115 1.71 37.30 13.39
CA TYR A 115 2.05 36.05 14.06
C TYR A 115 3.08 35.28 13.23
N ILE A 116 3.90 34.50 13.91
CA ILE A 116 4.73 33.49 13.29
C ILE A 116 4.11 32.14 13.63
N HIS A 117 3.93 31.30 12.63
CA HIS A 117 3.35 29.98 12.82
C HIS A 117 4.45 28.96 13.10
N LYS A 118 4.24 28.13 14.13
CA LYS A 118 5.07 26.96 14.46
C LYS A 118 4.23 25.68 14.49
N LEU A 119 4.78 24.63 13.88
CA LEU A 119 4.30 23.26 14.01
C LEU A 119 4.42 22.73 15.46
N PRO A 120 3.33 22.25 16.09
CA PRO A 120 3.36 21.68 17.44
C PRO A 120 4.29 20.47 17.53
N LEU A 121 5.08 20.39 18.60
CA LEU A 121 6.03 19.28 18.86
C LEU A 121 5.33 17.92 18.98
N ASP A 122 4.06 17.92 19.39
CA ASP A 122 3.29 16.72 19.73
C ASP A 122 2.44 16.25 18.53
N GLY A 123 3.03 15.44 17.64
CA GLY A 123 2.27 14.64 16.68
C GLY A 123 2.62 14.86 15.20
N HIS A 124 2.41 13.80 14.42
CA HIS A 124 2.56 13.81 12.95
C HIS A 124 1.33 14.37 12.22
N ALA A 125 0.28 14.78 12.95
CA ALA A 125 -0.98 15.23 12.36
C ALA A 125 -0.81 16.61 11.69
N ALA A 126 -1.11 16.69 10.38
CA ALA A 126 -1.21 17.96 9.67
C ALA A 126 -2.34 18.82 10.27
N GLY A 127 -2.09 20.12 10.47
CA GLY A 127 -3.11 21.11 10.84
C GLY A 127 -3.35 21.39 12.33
N THR A 128 -2.46 20.95 13.23
CA THR A 128 -2.40 21.53 14.58
C THR A 128 -1.53 22.79 14.55
N PHE A 129 -2.04 23.91 15.07
CA PHE A 129 -1.35 25.21 15.07
C PHE A 129 -1.06 25.62 16.52
N ASP A 130 0.15 26.11 16.81
CA ASP A 130 0.41 26.93 18.00
C ASP A 130 0.36 28.41 17.60
N TYR A 131 -0.48 29.18 18.29
CA TYR A 131 -0.60 30.64 18.13
C TYR A 131 -0.05 31.37 19.37
N GLY A 132 0.42 30.63 20.38
CA GLY A 132 0.94 31.16 21.63
C GLY A 132 2.36 31.69 21.52
N ASP A 133 3.15 31.17 20.57
CA ASP A 133 4.46 31.66 20.20
C ASP A 133 4.37 32.65 19.02
N GLY A 134 5.01 33.81 19.15
CA GLY A 134 5.23 34.69 18.00
C GLY A 134 4.09 35.63 17.62
N ARG A 135 3.02 35.81 18.41
CA ARG A 135 2.13 36.98 18.24
C ARG A 135 2.85 38.28 18.56
N PHE A 136 2.71 39.27 17.69
CA PHE A 136 3.23 40.62 17.91
C PHE A 136 2.24 41.66 17.39
N GLY A 137 2.34 42.87 17.93
CA GLY A 137 1.55 44.00 17.48
C GLY A 137 2.18 45.31 17.89
N GLY A 138 2.09 46.30 17.01
CA GLY A 138 2.51 47.68 17.28
C GLY A 138 1.29 48.55 17.49
N GLY A 139 1.14 49.13 18.68
CA GLY A 139 0.08 50.10 19.01
C GLY A 139 0.34 51.52 18.50
N GLU A 140 1.35 51.71 17.65
CA GLU A 140 1.71 53.03 17.12
C GLU A 140 0.96 53.31 15.80
N THR A 141 0.44 54.53 15.68
CA THR A 141 -0.36 54.97 14.55
C THR A 141 0.48 55.05 13.28
N LEU A 142 0.16 54.25 12.25
CA LEU A 142 0.77 54.41 10.93
C LEU A 142 0.34 55.75 10.30
N ALA A 143 1.28 56.53 9.77
CA ALA A 143 1.00 57.82 9.15
C ALA A 143 0.26 57.66 7.80
N LEU A 144 -0.62 58.61 7.46
CA LEU A 144 -1.31 58.63 6.16
C LEU A 144 -0.34 59.00 5.02
N GLY A 145 -0.40 58.26 3.90
CA GLY A 145 0.36 58.49 2.65
C GLY A 145 1.15 57.26 2.19
N THR A 146 2.13 57.46 1.30
CA THR A 146 3.20 56.48 1.07
C THR A 146 4.14 56.51 2.28
N GLY A 147 4.25 55.40 2.99
CA GLY A 147 4.84 55.37 4.31
C GLY A 147 5.74 54.17 4.55
N VAL A 148 6.69 54.40 5.45
CA VAL A 148 7.60 53.42 6.03
C VAL A 148 7.31 53.45 7.52
N HIS A 149 6.90 52.32 8.09
CA HIS A 149 6.78 52.19 9.54
C HIS A 149 7.84 51.24 10.05
N ALA A 150 8.68 51.70 10.97
CA ALA A 150 9.77 50.93 11.53
C ALA A 150 9.55 50.64 13.01
N GLY A 151 10.07 49.51 13.49
CA GLY A 151 10.14 49.20 14.92
C GLY A 151 8.91 48.47 15.48
N LEU A 152 8.64 47.25 14.99
CA LEU A 152 7.79 46.33 15.73
C LEU A 152 8.58 45.72 16.89
N GLU A 153 8.00 45.70 18.09
CA GLU A 153 8.63 45.06 19.24
C GLU A 153 8.71 43.53 19.02
N GLY A 154 9.91 43.02 18.77
CA GLY A 154 10.12 41.58 18.69
C GLY A 154 11.39 41.21 17.92
N SER A 155 12.20 40.37 18.54
CA SER A 155 13.26 39.63 17.87
C SER A 155 13.12 38.17 18.27
N TRP A 156 13.08 37.28 17.28
CA TRP A 156 12.78 35.87 17.48
C TRP A 156 14.00 35.04 17.09
N VAL A 157 14.43 34.17 17.99
CA VAL A 157 15.33 33.06 17.65
C VAL A 157 14.44 32.00 17.01
N VAL A 158 14.50 31.87 15.69
CA VAL A 158 13.66 30.93 14.95
C VAL A 158 14.11 29.50 15.20
N ASP A 159 13.17 28.57 15.13
CA ASP A 159 13.41 27.16 15.44
C ASP A 159 12.76 26.27 14.37
N GLU A 160 13.08 24.98 14.36
CA GLU A 160 12.47 24.04 13.43
C GLU A 160 10.93 24.03 13.57
N GLY A 161 10.24 23.79 12.45
CA GLY A 161 8.78 23.80 12.39
C GLY A 161 8.16 25.18 12.19
N TRP A 162 8.95 26.26 12.17
CA TRP A 162 8.46 27.60 11.83
C TRP A 162 8.35 27.73 10.32
N ASP A 163 7.15 27.99 9.81
CA ASP A 163 6.85 27.85 8.38
C ASP A 163 6.11 29.04 7.74
N ARG A 164 5.65 30.00 8.55
CA ARG A 164 4.95 31.18 8.04
C ARG A 164 5.09 32.38 8.96
N LEU A 165 5.39 33.53 8.37
CA LEU A 165 5.28 34.85 8.99
C LEU A 165 4.09 35.58 8.37
N ALA A 166 3.14 36.02 9.18
CA ALA A 166 1.99 36.81 8.74
C ALA A 166 2.03 38.20 9.39
N VAL A 167 1.83 39.24 8.56
CA VAL A 167 1.73 40.63 8.99
C VAL A 167 0.49 41.24 8.36
N SER A 168 -0.44 41.67 9.20
CA SER A 168 -1.67 42.35 8.82
C SER A 168 -1.62 43.80 9.29
N VAL A 169 -2.12 44.71 8.45
CA VAL A 169 -2.39 46.10 8.85
C VAL A 169 -3.88 46.22 9.12
N VAL A 170 -4.22 46.53 10.37
CA VAL A 170 -5.59 46.62 10.86
C VAL A 170 -5.92 48.07 11.16
N ARG A 171 -7.05 48.55 10.63
CA ARG A 171 -7.61 49.86 10.93
C ARG A 171 -8.67 49.74 12.03
N TYR A 172 -8.47 50.45 13.12
CA TYR A 172 -9.39 50.57 14.24
C TYR A 172 -10.16 51.90 14.16
N PHE A 173 -11.49 51.85 14.16
CA PHE A 173 -12.34 53.04 14.10
C PHE A 173 -13.58 52.87 14.99
N GLY A 174 -13.67 53.68 16.04
CA GLY A 174 -14.69 53.49 17.08
C GLY A 174 -14.53 52.14 17.78
N ASN A 175 -15.55 51.28 17.67
CA ASN A 175 -15.55 49.91 18.20
C ASN A 175 -15.40 48.85 17.10
N GLU A 176 -15.08 49.27 15.87
CA GLU A 176 -14.94 48.41 14.71
C GLU A 176 -13.47 48.31 14.30
N SER A 177 -13.12 47.20 13.66
CA SER A 177 -11.81 47.00 13.04
C SER A 177 -11.97 46.43 11.63
N ASN A 178 -11.05 46.80 10.74
CA ASN A 178 -10.98 46.30 9.38
C ASN A 178 -9.53 45.94 9.01
N THR A 179 -9.31 44.81 8.35
CA THR A 179 -7.98 44.47 7.82
C THR A 179 -7.81 45.16 6.47
N GLU A 180 -6.88 46.11 6.39
CA GLU A 180 -6.65 46.90 5.16
C GLU A 180 -5.69 46.17 4.20
N GLY A 181 -4.80 45.32 4.73
CA GLY A 181 -3.92 44.47 3.93
C GLY A 181 -3.18 43.46 4.78
N ALA A 182 -2.74 42.37 4.16
CA ALA A 182 -1.94 41.33 4.80
C ALA A 182 -0.83 40.83 3.87
N ILE A 183 0.35 40.60 4.43
CA ILE A 183 1.47 39.90 3.80
C ILE A 183 1.69 38.59 4.55
N HIS A 184 1.73 37.49 3.81
CA HIS A 184 2.13 36.18 4.29
C HIS A 184 3.47 35.84 3.64
N VAL A 185 4.46 35.48 4.43
CA VAL A 185 5.77 35.01 3.98
C VAL A 185 5.88 33.55 4.35
N ARG A 186 6.30 32.71 3.40
CA ARG A 186 6.64 31.31 3.66
C ARG A 186 8.01 31.26 4.31
N MET A 187 8.13 30.60 5.45
CA MET A 187 9.41 30.43 6.13
C MET A 187 9.91 29.02 5.89
N GLN A 188 11.19 28.89 5.56
CA GLN A 188 11.85 27.60 5.48
C GLN A 188 13.00 27.58 6.49
N VAL A 189 12.75 27.07 7.70
CA VAL A 189 13.78 26.93 8.74
C VAL A 189 14.45 25.56 8.65
N GLY A 190 15.62 25.53 8.03
CA GLY A 190 16.36 24.31 7.68
C GLY A 190 16.30 23.99 6.19
N GLN A 191 17.15 23.06 5.74
CA GLN A 191 17.11 22.54 4.38
C GLN A 191 16.64 21.07 4.42
N PRO A 192 15.39 20.78 4.01
CA PRO A 192 14.86 19.43 3.99
C PRO A 192 15.50 18.57 2.90
N ASP A 193 15.30 17.27 3.02
CA ASP A 193 15.62 16.26 2.02
C ASP A 193 14.53 15.19 2.12
N PHE A 194 13.43 15.39 1.40
CA PHE A 194 12.31 14.47 1.44
C PHE A 194 12.58 13.31 0.50
N GLN A 195 12.26 12.11 0.94
CA GLN A 195 12.46 10.93 0.12
C GLN A 195 11.33 9.92 0.29
N ILE A 196 11.02 9.24 -0.81
CA ILE A 196 10.12 8.11 -0.79
C ILE A 196 10.84 6.94 -0.11
N ASP A 197 10.20 6.32 0.88
CA ASP A 197 10.78 5.16 1.55
C ASP A 197 10.93 3.98 0.57
N GLU A 198 12.11 3.36 0.56
CA GLU A 198 12.43 2.29 -0.38
C GLU A 198 11.63 1.00 -0.09
N SER A 199 11.31 0.73 1.18
CA SER A 199 10.51 -0.44 1.55
C SER A 199 9.08 -0.30 1.06
N PHE A 200 8.51 0.90 1.13
CA PHE A 200 7.22 1.23 0.54
C PHE A 200 7.25 1.12 -0.99
N ALA A 201 8.24 1.71 -1.65
CA ALA A 201 8.39 1.62 -3.10
C ALA A 201 8.47 0.16 -3.58
N ASN A 202 9.19 -0.70 -2.85
CA ASN A 202 9.29 -2.12 -3.14
C ASN A 202 7.97 -2.86 -2.88
N ALA A 203 7.27 -2.54 -1.79
CA ALA A 203 5.95 -3.11 -1.51
C ALA A 203 4.97 -2.85 -2.68
N VAL A 204 4.95 -1.64 -3.22
CA VAL A 204 4.09 -1.30 -4.39
C VAL A 204 4.53 -2.05 -5.65
N ARG A 205 5.84 -2.25 -5.89
CA ARG A 205 6.34 -3.04 -7.02
C ARG A 205 5.92 -4.51 -6.97
N ASP A 206 5.84 -5.06 -5.76
CA ASP A 206 5.52 -6.47 -5.52
C ASP A 206 4.00 -6.73 -5.41
N MET A 207 3.18 -5.67 -5.34
CA MET A 207 1.72 -5.78 -5.34
C MET A 207 1.20 -6.39 -6.64
N LYS A 208 0.16 -7.22 -6.50
CA LYS A 208 -0.63 -7.71 -7.63
C LYS A 208 -1.91 -6.91 -7.72
N PHE A 209 -2.19 -6.40 -8.91
CA PHE A 209 -3.38 -5.60 -9.17
C PHE A 209 -4.34 -6.39 -10.04
N GLU A 210 -5.61 -6.47 -9.62
CA GLU A 210 -6.66 -7.17 -10.35
C GLU A 210 -7.90 -6.28 -10.42
N VAL A 211 -8.62 -6.35 -11.54
CA VAL A 211 -9.89 -5.63 -11.71
C VAL A 211 -10.90 -6.03 -10.64
N GLY A 212 -11.51 -5.03 -10.00
CA GLY A 212 -12.53 -5.19 -8.97
C GLY A 212 -12.00 -5.37 -7.55
N ASN A 213 -10.69 -5.55 -7.37
CA ASN A 213 -10.09 -5.63 -6.04
C ASN A 213 -9.65 -4.23 -5.58
N PRO A 214 -10.12 -3.73 -4.42
CA PRO A 214 -9.65 -2.47 -3.88
C PRO A 214 -8.17 -2.58 -3.49
N VAL A 215 -7.43 -1.50 -3.74
CA VAL A 215 -6.00 -1.40 -3.48
C VAL A 215 -5.79 -0.46 -2.30
N ASP A 216 -5.27 -0.99 -1.20
CA ASP A 216 -4.90 -0.22 -0.02
C ASP A 216 -3.41 0.14 -0.08
N PHE A 217 -3.12 1.39 -0.47
CA PHE A 217 -1.76 1.90 -0.44
C PHE A 217 -1.41 2.35 0.98
N ARG A 218 -0.42 1.70 1.58
CA ARG A 218 0.17 2.17 2.83
C ARG A 218 1.45 2.93 2.55
N GLY A 219 1.34 4.24 2.43
CA GLY A 219 2.44 5.15 2.12
C GLY A 219 3.48 5.26 3.21
N MET A 220 4.71 5.55 2.80
CA MET A 220 5.79 5.92 3.70
C MET A 220 6.79 6.85 3.02
N TRP A 221 7.17 7.92 3.71
CA TRP A 221 8.19 8.87 3.28
C TRP A 221 8.98 9.42 4.46
N GLU A 222 10.15 9.98 4.19
CA GLU A 222 11.10 10.41 5.22
C GLU A 222 11.64 11.80 4.92
N ASN A 223 12.18 12.47 5.95
CA ASN A 223 12.98 13.68 5.81
C ASN A 223 14.38 13.43 6.38
N SER A 224 15.41 13.32 5.54
CA SER A 224 16.83 13.19 5.96
C SER A 224 17.49 14.54 6.25
N GLY A 225 16.88 15.63 5.78
CA GLY A 225 17.39 16.99 5.88
C GLY A 225 16.97 17.68 7.17
N ALA A 226 17.48 18.91 7.36
CA ALA A 226 17.19 19.71 8.54
C ALA A 226 15.82 20.39 8.43
N GLY A 227 15.19 20.60 9.59
CA GLY A 227 13.90 21.27 9.69
C GLY A 227 12.72 20.30 9.74
N ARG A 228 11.53 20.88 9.82
CA ARG A 228 10.25 20.20 9.88
C ARG A 228 9.22 21.07 9.20
N PHE A 229 8.45 20.50 8.28
CA PHE A 229 7.60 21.26 7.36
C PHE A 229 6.24 20.60 7.23
N HIS A 230 5.22 21.40 6.95
CA HIS A 230 4.00 20.87 6.38
C HIS A 230 4.29 20.33 4.99
N ASN A 231 3.99 19.05 4.80
CA ASN A 231 4.22 18.37 3.55
C ASN A 231 3.31 17.15 3.44
N TYR A 232 3.24 16.60 2.24
CA TYR A 232 2.49 15.39 1.98
C TYR A 232 3.10 14.58 0.84
N MET A 233 2.74 13.30 0.85
CA MET A 233 2.90 12.40 -0.28
C MET A 233 1.60 12.34 -1.07
N GLU A 234 1.71 12.42 -2.39
CA GLU A 234 0.64 12.16 -3.36
C GLU A 234 0.92 10.87 -4.13
N ILE A 235 -0.14 10.12 -4.41
CA ILE A 235 -0.12 9.01 -5.37
C ILE A 235 -1.15 9.24 -6.46
N ASP A 236 -0.67 9.36 -7.70
CA ASP A 236 -1.50 9.31 -8.89
C ASP A 236 -1.50 7.91 -9.49
N VAL A 237 -2.69 7.40 -9.80
CA VAL A 237 -2.86 6.21 -10.62
C VAL A 237 -3.37 6.59 -11.99
N VAL A 238 -2.53 6.35 -13.00
CA VAL A 238 -2.76 6.73 -14.39
C VAL A 238 -2.88 5.48 -15.24
N ARG A 239 -4.01 5.27 -15.88
CA ARG A 239 -4.15 4.23 -16.91
C ARG A 239 -3.40 4.66 -18.17
N VAL A 240 -2.52 3.79 -18.66
CA VAL A 240 -1.73 4.03 -19.86
C VAL A 240 -2.51 3.60 -21.10
N GLY A 241 -2.53 4.45 -22.12
CA GLY A 241 -3.17 4.18 -23.42
C GLY A 241 -2.84 5.29 -24.42
N ASP A 242 -3.63 5.40 -25.49
CA ASP A 242 -3.47 6.47 -26.50
C ASP A 242 -3.57 7.88 -25.90
N GLN A 243 -4.33 7.99 -24.80
CA GLN A 243 -4.36 9.13 -23.91
C GLN A 243 -4.24 8.61 -22.49
N ASP A 244 -3.35 9.20 -21.71
CA ASP A 244 -3.24 8.92 -20.29
C ASP A 244 -4.49 9.39 -19.55
N VAL A 245 -5.06 8.53 -18.72
CA VAL A 245 -6.25 8.85 -17.93
C VAL A 245 -5.94 8.65 -16.45
N TYR A 246 -6.04 9.73 -15.68
CA TYR A 246 -6.02 9.66 -14.23
C TYR A 246 -7.28 8.94 -13.74
N GLU A 247 -7.10 7.81 -13.07
CA GLU A 247 -8.19 7.02 -12.50
C GLU A 247 -8.38 7.26 -11.02
N TRP A 248 -7.32 7.63 -10.31
CA TRP A 248 -7.36 7.85 -8.88
C TRP A 248 -6.19 8.70 -8.40
N VAL A 249 -6.42 9.46 -7.32
CA VAL A 249 -5.41 10.24 -6.61
C VAL A 249 -5.68 10.08 -5.11
N GLY A 250 -4.63 9.86 -4.33
CA GLY A 250 -4.70 9.79 -2.87
C GLY A 250 -3.52 10.49 -2.20
N VAL A 251 -3.67 10.82 -0.92
CA VAL A 251 -2.65 11.56 -0.16
C VAL A 251 -2.35 10.98 1.21
N LEU A 252 -1.12 11.22 1.67
CA LEU A 252 -0.67 11.02 3.04
C LEU A 252 0.10 12.28 3.50
N ALA A 253 -0.59 13.12 4.27
CA ALA A 253 0.00 14.32 4.87
C ALA A 253 0.80 13.98 6.14
N GLY A 254 1.87 14.74 6.39
CA GLY A 254 2.64 14.59 7.62
C GLY A 254 3.82 15.57 7.74
N ASN A 255 4.29 15.74 8.98
CA ASN A 255 5.28 16.76 9.33
C ASN A 255 6.57 16.11 9.85
N ALA A 256 7.34 15.48 8.97
CA ALA A 256 8.57 14.78 9.34
C ALA A 256 9.69 15.74 9.76
N SER A 257 10.21 15.54 10.98
CA SER A 257 11.50 16.12 11.42
C SER A 257 12.66 15.38 10.77
N GLN A 258 13.87 15.94 10.89
CA GLN A 258 15.10 15.28 10.47
C GLN A 258 15.24 13.85 11.01
N GLY A 259 15.48 12.90 10.12
CA GLY A 259 15.68 11.48 10.43
C GLY A 259 14.41 10.73 10.84
N THR A 260 13.23 11.31 10.61
CA THR A 260 11.94 10.68 10.93
C THR A 260 11.14 10.38 9.67
N SER A 261 10.22 9.44 9.79
CA SER A 261 9.32 8.99 8.73
C SER A 261 7.86 9.31 9.04
N VAL A 262 7.05 9.47 7.99
CA VAL A 262 5.59 9.48 8.05
C VAL A 262 5.11 8.19 7.39
N ASP A 263 4.30 7.41 8.09
CA ASP A 263 3.63 6.21 7.55
C ASP A 263 2.11 6.29 7.78
N GLY A 264 1.34 5.75 6.84
CA GLY A 264 -0.11 5.76 6.96
C GLY A 264 -0.83 5.23 5.73
N THR A 265 -2.16 5.16 5.82
CA THR A 265 -3.00 4.86 4.68
C THR A 265 -3.05 6.05 3.74
N ILE A 266 -2.86 5.80 2.45
CA ILE A 266 -3.09 6.77 1.38
C ILE A 266 -4.47 6.52 0.83
N ASP A 267 -5.33 7.52 0.97
CA ASP A 267 -6.67 7.48 0.40
C ASP A 267 -7.13 8.88 -0.05
N ASN A 268 -8.26 8.93 -0.75
CA ASN A 268 -8.96 10.19 -1.03
C ASN A 268 -10.03 10.46 0.04
N HIS A 269 -9.65 11.27 1.03
CA HIS A 269 -10.53 11.69 2.13
C HIS A 269 -11.56 12.75 1.72
N ASN A 270 -11.48 13.36 0.52
CA ASN A 270 -12.35 14.45 0.13
C ASN A 270 -13.61 13.94 -0.60
N PRO A 271 -14.80 14.02 0.02
CA PRO A 271 -16.04 13.56 -0.62
C PRO A 271 -16.46 14.42 -1.83
N GLU A 272 -15.87 15.61 -2.02
CA GLU A 272 -16.13 16.48 -3.17
C GLU A 272 -15.31 16.11 -4.41
N ASP A 273 -14.26 15.29 -4.24
CA ASP A 273 -13.45 14.83 -5.36
C ASP A 273 -14.21 13.80 -6.18
N ALA A 274 -13.99 13.82 -7.50
CA ALA A 274 -14.60 12.87 -8.41
C ALA A 274 -13.88 11.51 -8.45
N PHE A 275 -12.97 11.24 -7.51
CA PHE A 275 -12.31 9.96 -7.32
C PHE A 275 -12.89 9.24 -6.10
N ALA A 276 -12.85 7.92 -6.10
CA ALA A 276 -13.25 7.14 -4.94
C ALA A 276 -12.22 7.28 -3.81
N THR A 277 -12.64 7.06 -2.56
CA THR A 277 -11.72 7.05 -1.40
C THR A 277 -10.57 6.07 -1.60
N VAL A 278 -10.86 4.86 -2.06
CA VAL A 278 -9.85 3.83 -2.35
C VAL A 278 -9.87 3.50 -3.84
N TRP A 279 -8.70 3.32 -4.46
CA TRP A 279 -8.63 2.89 -5.85
C TRP A 279 -9.12 1.45 -5.99
N THR A 280 -10.07 1.22 -6.90
CA THR A 280 -10.49 -0.11 -7.33
C THR A 280 -10.39 -0.15 -8.86
N PRO A 281 -9.42 -0.87 -9.45
CA PRO A 281 -9.24 -0.90 -10.89
C PRO A 281 -10.50 -1.46 -11.55
N THR A 282 -11.01 -0.78 -12.58
CA THR A 282 -12.21 -1.23 -13.31
C THR A 282 -11.88 -1.90 -14.64
N THR A 283 -10.66 -1.70 -15.13
CA THR A 283 -10.19 -2.18 -16.43
C THR A 283 -8.81 -2.81 -16.28
N ALA A 284 -8.57 -3.90 -16.99
CA ALA A 284 -7.25 -4.54 -17.04
C ALA A 284 -6.35 -3.81 -18.05
N GLY A 285 -5.06 -3.75 -17.79
CA GLY A 285 -4.10 -3.08 -18.67
C GLY A 285 -2.86 -2.58 -17.95
N GLU A 286 -2.09 -1.75 -18.65
CA GLU A 286 -0.91 -1.09 -18.08
C GLU A 286 -1.31 0.21 -17.39
N TYR A 287 -0.73 0.41 -16.22
CA TYR A 287 -0.93 1.56 -15.37
C TYR A 287 0.41 2.15 -14.95
N ARG A 288 0.40 3.43 -14.64
CA ARG A 288 1.49 4.14 -13.98
C ARG A 288 1.04 4.60 -12.61
N ILE A 289 1.79 4.18 -11.60
CA ILE A 289 1.69 4.72 -10.25
C ILE A 289 2.80 5.77 -10.12
N ILE A 290 2.40 7.01 -9.89
CA ILE A 290 3.32 8.13 -9.66
C ILE A 290 3.23 8.47 -8.17
N MET A 291 4.34 8.37 -7.47
CA MET A 291 4.48 8.77 -6.08
C MET A 291 5.32 10.04 -6.04
N ALA A 292 4.88 11.05 -5.29
CA ALA A 292 5.61 12.29 -5.13
C ALA A 292 5.45 12.80 -3.69
N VAL A 293 6.54 13.21 -3.07
CA VAL A 293 6.57 13.96 -1.80
C VAL A 293 6.92 15.41 -2.16
N ASP A 294 6.27 16.39 -1.55
CA ASP A 294 6.29 17.80 -1.99
C ASP A 294 6.00 17.96 -3.51
N PRO A 295 4.86 17.46 -4.02
CA PRO A 295 4.57 17.48 -5.45
C PRO A 295 4.46 18.89 -6.04
N GLU A 296 4.22 19.93 -5.23
CA GLU A 296 4.23 21.33 -5.66
C GLU A 296 5.60 22.01 -5.59
N LYS A 297 6.63 21.35 -5.04
CA LYS A 297 7.97 21.92 -4.84
C LYS A 297 7.89 23.20 -4.02
N LEU A 298 7.14 23.15 -2.92
CA LEU A 298 6.98 24.27 -1.99
C LEU A 298 8.29 24.59 -1.29
N TRP A 299 9.10 23.56 -1.02
CA TRP A 299 10.34 23.63 -0.28
C TRP A 299 11.54 23.43 -1.19
N ASN A 300 12.63 24.14 -0.89
CA ASN A 300 13.89 23.92 -1.58
C ASN A 300 14.67 22.83 -0.85
N GLU A 301 14.80 21.66 -1.47
CA GLU A 301 15.39 20.47 -0.88
C GLU A 301 16.90 20.37 -1.14
N SER A 302 17.58 19.45 -0.46
CA SER A 302 18.99 19.15 -0.73
C SER A 302 19.18 18.21 -1.93
N ASP A 303 18.24 17.29 -2.14
CA ASP A 303 18.06 16.48 -3.34
C ASP A 303 16.60 16.58 -3.78
N GLU A 304 16.37 16.84 -5.06
CA GLU A 304 15.04 17.05 -5.65
C GLU A 304 14.59 15.84 -6.50
N THR A 305 15.31 14.72 -6.37
CA THR A 305 15.17 13.55 -7.26
C THR A 305 14.74 12.27 -6.54
N ASN A 306 14.89 12.21 -5.22
CA ASN A 306 14.52 11.11 -4.31
C ASN A 306 13.09 11.22 -3.77
N ASN A 307 12.43 12.37 -3.95
CA ASN A 307 11.03 12.62 -3.58
C ASN A 307 10.02 12.25 -4.69
N TYR A 308 10.46 11.73 -5.84
CA TYR A 308 9.58 11.38 -6.98
C TYR A 308 9.89 10.00 -7.55
N LEU A 309 8.87 9.16 -7.71
CA LEU A 309 9.00 7.83 -8.29
C LEU A 309 7.83 7.51 -9.22
N ARG A 310 8.15 6.91 -10.36
CA ARG A 310 7.17 6.40 -11.33
C ARG A 310 7.36 4.91 -11.51
N LEU A 311 6.30 4.15 -11.25
CA LEU A 311 6.25 2.70 -11.45
C LEU A 311 5.27 2.35 -12.55
N SER A 312 5.67 1.44 -13.44
CA SER A 312 4.77 0.78 -14.37
C SER A 312 4.26 -0.51 -13.73
N VAL A 313 2.94 -0.65 -13.64
CA VAL A 313 2.28 -1.83 -13.08
C VAL A 313 1.23 -2.35 -14.05
N LYS A 314 0.95 -3.64 -13.97
CA LYS A 314 -0.08 -4.29 -14.77
C LYS A 314 -1.26 -4.66 -13.89
N VAL A 315 -2.45 -4.24 -14.29
CA VAL A 315 -3.72 -4.68 -13.72
C VAL A 315 -4.20 -5.87 -14.55
N ASP A 316 -4.29 -7.03 -13.93
CA ASP A 316 -4.80 -8.23 -14.56
C ASP A 316 -6.33 -8.24 -14.55
N LYS A 317 -6.92 -8.94 -15.54
CA LYS A 317 -8.36 -9.24 -15.51
C LYS A 317 -8.66 -10.02 -14.21
N PRO A 318 -9.88 -9.91 -13.66
CA PRO A 318 -10.24 -10.73 -12.51
C PRO A 318 -9.98 -12.17 -12.91
N GLN A 319 -9.12 -12.88 -12.18
CA GLN A 319 -8.94 -14.29 -12.44
C GLN A 319 -10.33 -14.93 -12.34
N PRO A 320 -10.82 -15.66 -13.37
CA PRO A 320 -12.07 -16.35 -13.23
C PRO A 320 -11.92 -17.24 -12.01
N THR A 321 -12.73 -17.01 -10.96
CA THR A 321 -12.80 -17.91 -9.82
C THR A 321 -13.03 -19.28 -10.41
N PRO A 322 -12.07 -20.22 -10.31
CA PRO A 322 -12.22 -21.49 -11.03
C PRO A 322 -13.53 -22.09 -10.57
N GLU A 323 -14.41 -22.44 -11.52
CA GLU A 323 -15.72 -22.99 -11.19
C GLU A 323 -15.49 -24.16 -10.24
N ARG A 324 -15.92 -23.97 -8.99
CA ARG A 324 -15.67 -24.93 -7.93
C ARG A 324 -16.95 -25.67 -7.66
N THR A 325 -16.90 -26.99 -7.77
CA THR A 325 -18.03 -27.85 -7.48
C THR A 325 -17.97 -28.28 -6.02
N LEU A 326 -19.08 -28.15 -5.29
CA LEU A 326 -19.17 -28.66 -3.91
C LEU A 326 -19.00 -30.18 -3.93
N VAL A 327 -17.94 -30.68 -3.28
CA VAL A 327 -17.68 -32.11 -3.10
C VAL A 327 -18.52 -32.64 -1.94
N PHE A 328 -18.47 -31.95 -0.81
CA PHE A 328 -19.36 -32.20 0.33
C PHE A 328 -19.43 -31.01 1.28
N SER A 329 -20.48 -30.99 2.10
CA SER A 329 -20.58 -30.17 3.30
C SER A 329 -20.79 -31.04 4.55
N ALA A 330 -20.53 -30.46 5.72
CA ALA A 330 -20.83 -31.00 7.04
C ALA A 330 -21.18 -29.86 8.01
N SER A 331 -22.41 -29.85 8.49
CA SER A 331 -22.95 -28.94 9.52
C SER A 331 -23.20 -29.64 10.86
N PHE A 332 -22.89 -30.95 10.92
CA PHE A 332 -22.98 -31.82 12.08
C PHE A 332 -24.40 -32.05 12.64
N GLU A 333 -25.41 -31.73 11.83
CA GLU A 333 -26.84 -31.88 12.17
C GLU A 333 -27.39 -33.31 12.04
N ASP A 334 -26.60 -34.28 11.56
CA ASP A 334 -27.04 -35.66 11.35
C ASP A 334 -27.38 -36.42 12.64
N HIS A 335 -27.11 -35.82 13.80
CA HIS A 335 -27.49 -36.34 15.11
C HIS A 335 -28.42 -35.39 15.84
N LYS A 336 -29.63 -35.86 16.16
CA LYS A 336 -30.58 -35.10 16.98
C LYS A 336 -30.08 -34.91 18.41
N LEU A 337 -29.82 -33.67 18.81
CA LEU A 337 -29.53 -33.25 20.19
C LEU A 337 -30.63 -32.31 20.70
N LYS A 338 -30.86 -32.33 22.02
CA LYS A 338 -31.69 -31.31 22.70
C LYS A 338 -30.79 -30.14 23.12
N ASP A 339 -31.38 -28.96 23.30
CA ASP A 339 -30.65 -27.80 23.81
C ASP A 339 -29.93 -28.08 25.14
N GLY A 340 -28.71 -27.54 25.25
CA GLY A 340 -27.84 -27.70 26.41
C GLY A 340 -27.25 -29.11 26.56
N LYS A 341 -27.24 -29.92 25.50
CA LYS A 341 -26.72 -31.30 25.53
C LYS A 341 -25.52 -31.48 24.61
N VAL A 342 -24.77 -32.53 24.92
CA VAL A 342 -23.63 -33.02 24.17
C VAL A 342 -23.85 -34.49 23.80
N LYS A 343 -23.19 -34.95 22.74
CA LYS A 343 -23.24 -36.36 22.30
C LYS A 343 -21.87 -36.81 21.79
N TYR A 344 -21.37 -37.90 22.35
CA TYR A 344 -20.14 -38.53 21.91
C TYR A 344 -20.40 -39.50 20.75
N VAL A 345 -19.78 -39.26 19.61
CA VAL A 345 -20.02 -40.01 18.38
C VAL A 345 -18.76 -40.67 17.85
N LYS A 346 -18.96 -41.64 16.94
CA LYS A 346 -17.90 -42.36 16.23
C LYS A 346 -17.83 -41.96 14.76
N SER A 347 -18.86 -41.27 14.28
CA SER A 347 -19.01 -40.71 12.95
C SER A 347 -20.08 -39.63 12.97
N THR A 348 -19.99 -38.66 12.08
CA THR A 348 -20.97 -37.58 11.83
C THR A 348 -20.69 -37.02 10.44
N ASP A 349 -21.73 -36.73 9.65
CA ASP A 349 -21.62 -36.09 8.33
C ASP A 349 -20.53 -36.68 7.43
N GLY A 350 -20.50 -38.01 7.32
CA GLY A 350 -19.53 -38.75 6.52
C GLY A 350 -18.10 -38.80 7.10
N PHE A 351 -17.79 -38.00 8.12
CA PHE A 351 -16.57 -38.12 8.90
C PHE A 351 -16.62 -39.33 9.84
N LYS A 352 -15.47 -39.97 10.03
CA LYS A 352 -15.24 -41.07 10.96
C LYS A 352 -14.16 -40.67 11.97
N VAL A 353 -14.36 -41.01 13.23
CA VAL A 353 -13.34 -40.79 14.26
C VAL A 353 -12.20 -41.79 14.07
N ARG A 354 -10.95 -41.31 14.11
CA ARG A 354 -9.76 -42.18 14.07
C ARG A 354 -9.52 -42.79 15.46
N GLY A 355 -9.28 -44.11 15.51
CA GLY A 355 -8.86 -44.80 16.74
C GLY A 355 -9.95 -45.04 17.80
N LYS A 356 -9.48 -45.13 19.05
CA LYS A 356 -10.22 -45.31 20.33
C LYS A 356 -11.27 -44.22 20.61
N ASP A 357 -10.91 -43.01 20.17
CA ASP A 357 -11.46 -41.67 20.34
C ASP A 357 -12.99 -41.49 20.28
N ARG A 358 -13.54 -40.37 20.75
CA ARG A 358 -14.87 -39.90 20.36
C ARG A 358 -14.79 -38.43 19.97
N ALA A 359 -15.52 -38.06 18.93
CA ALA A 359 -15.86 -36.66 18.69
C ALA A 359 -17.05 -36.28 19.57
N GLU A 360 -17.12 -35.03 19.99
CA GLU A 360 -18.25 -34.49 20.74
C GLU A 360 -19.05 -33.53 19.88
N LEU A 361 -20.35 -33.80 19.74
CA LEU A 361 -21.31 -32.88 19.16
C LEU A 361 -22.00 -32.11 20.27
N GLN A 362 -22.21 -30.81 20.10
CA GLN A 362 -22.79 -29.94 21.11
C GLN A 362 -23.91 -29.10 20.54
N ARG A 363 -24.99 -28.92 21.31
CA ARG A 363 -26.10 -28.01 20.96
C ARG A 363 -26.36 -27.04 22.10
N ASN A 364 -26.12 -25.75 21.87
CA ASN A 364 -26.43 -24.66 22.80
C ASN A 364 -25.96 -24.93 24.25
N VAL A 365 -24.74 -25.46 24.42
CA VAL A 365 -24.18 -25.78 25.74
C VAL A 365 -23.94 -24.49 26.52
N LYS A 366 -24.29 -24.50 27.81
CA LYS A 366 -24.13 -23.35 28.70
C LYS A 366 -22.66 -22.91 28.75
N ASN A 367 -22.43 -21.60 28.60
CA ASN A 367 -21.10 -20.97 28.53
C ASN A 367 -20.26 -21.32 27.29
N ILE A 368 -20.85 -21.93 26.26
CA ILE A 368 -20.21 -22.13 24.96
C ILE A 368 -20.92 -21.26 23.92
N GLY A 369 -22.21 -21.44 23.68
CA GLY A 369 -22.94 -20.66 22.68
C GLY A 369 -23.50 -21.50 21.55
N ALA A 370 -23.97 -20.83 20.50
CA ALA A 370 -24.62 -21.45 19.35
C ALA A 370 -23.59 -21.88 18.29
N ALA A 371 -24.01 -22.80 17.42
CA ALA A 371 -23.31 -23.17 16.20
C ALA A 371 -23.32 -22.01 15.18
N SER A 372 -22.42 -22.05 14.19
CA SER A 372 -22.38 -21.07 13.09
C SER A 372 -23.37 -21.39 11.97
N ASP A 373 -23.68 -22.67 11.77
CA ASP A 373 -24.71 -23.19 10.89
C ASP A 373 -25.58 -24.18 11.68
N GLY A 374 -26.89 -24.11 11.50
CA GLY A 374 -27.82 -24.96 12.26
C GLY A 374 -27.77 -24.76 13.79
N ASP A 375 -27.78 -25.86 14.53
CA ASP A 375 -27.90 -25.99 15.98
C ASP A 375 -26.71 -26.72 16.64
N VAL A 376 -25.90 -27.48 15.89
CA VAL A 376 -24.93 -28.45 16.38
C VAL A 376 -23.52 -28.11 15.89
N LEU A 377 -22.56 -28.08 16.81
CA LEU A 377 -21.14 -27.87 16.51
C LEU A 377 -20.27 -29.07 16.96
N LEU A 378 -19.07 -29.18 16.41
CA LEU A 378 -18.10 -30.24 16.69
C LEU A 378 -16.96 -29.77 17.62
N GLU A 379 -16.62 -30.61 18.60
CA GLU A 379 -15.41 -30.51 19.43
C GLU A 379 -14.60 -31.81 19.38
N LEU A 380 -13.27 -31.69 19.29
CA LEU A 380 -12.36 -32.83 19.13
C LEU A 380 -11.47 -33.12 20.33
N ASP A 381 -11.41 -32.27 21.36
CA ASP A 381 -10.84 -32.62 22.66
C ASP A 381 -11.96 -32.91 23.67
N SER A 382 -12.62 -34.04 23.47
CA SER A 382 -13.85 -34.37 24.18
C SER A 382 -13.55 -34.99 25.56
N THR A 383 -13.12 -36.25 25.57
CA THR A 383 -12.57 -36.94 26.73
C THR A 383 -11.04 -36.98 26.68
N LYS A 384 -10.51 -36.91 25.45
CA LYS A 384 -9.12 -36.77 25.03
C LYS A 384 -9.11 -36.15 23.63
N ASN A 385 -7.95 -35.65 23.20
CA ASN A 385 -7.73 -35.22 21.82
C ASN A 385 -8.07 -36.37 20.88
N SER A 386 -8.86 -36.06 19.86
CA SER A 386 -9.33 -37.00 18.86
C SER A 386 -9.14 -36.38 17.47
N SER A 387 -9.33 -37.20 16.44
CA SER A 387 -9.45 -36.71 15.08
C SER A 387 -10.61 -37.36 14.36
N VAL A 388 -11.15 -36.62 13.40
CA VAL A 388 -12.16 -37.09 12.46
C VAL A 388 -11.63 -36.99 11.04
N TYR A 389 -11.89 -37.99 10.22
CA TYR A 389 -11.46 -37.99 8.82
C TYR A 389 -12.60 -38.39 7.89
N ARG A 390 -12.60 -37.84 6.68
CA ARG A 390 -13.51 -38.20 5.61
C ARG A 390 -12.70 -38.50 4.35
N SER A 391 -12.95 -39.68 3.78
CA SER A 391 -12.41 -40.05 2.47
C SER A 391 -13.42 -39.65 1.39
N PHE A 392 -12.91 -39.19 0.26
CA PHE A 392 -13.72 -38.84 -0.90
C PHE A 392 -12.97 -39.21 -2.19
N ASP A 393 -13.72 -39.37 -3.27
CA ASP A 393 -13.16 -39.70 -4.57
C ASP A 393 -12.45 -38.46 -5.14
N SER A 394 -11.29 -38.67 -5.73
CA SER A 394 -10.47 -37.62 -6.35
C SER A 394 -9.77 -38.16 -7.58
N GLN A 395 -9.05 -37.32 -8.31
CA GLN A 395 -8.19 -37.70 -9.41
C GLN A 395 -6.77 -37.16 -9.21
N PRO A 396 -5.73 -37.86 -9.68
CA PRO A 396 -4.38 -37.30 -9.70
C PRO A 396 -4.36 -35.94 -10.42
N GLY A 397 -3.76 -34.93 -9.78
CA GLY A 397 -3.70 -33.55 -10.27
C GLY A 397 -4.92 -32.69 -9.94
N GLU A 398 -6.01 -33.26 -9.41
CA GLU A 398 -7.20 -32.50 -9.02
C GLU A 398 -6.90 -31.58 -7.83
N ARG A 399 -7.37 -30.33 -7.92
CA ARG A 399 -7.18 -29.31 -6.87
C ARG A 399 -8.46 -29.10 -6.07
N PHE A 400 -8.30 -28.79 -4.78
CA PHE A 400 -9.40 -28.58 -3.85
C PHE A 400 -9.19 -27.33 -3.02
N ALA A 401 -10.30 -26.73 -2.58
CA ALA A 401 -10.34 -25.71 -1.54
C ALA A 401 -11.32 -26.14 -0.44
N MET A 402 -11.02 -25.76 0.79
CA MET A 402 -11.85 -26.01 1.96
C MET A 402 -12.23 -24.72 2.65
N GLU A 403 -13.47 -24.66 3.13
CA GLU A 403 -13.97 -23.64 4.06
C GLU A 403 -14.45 -24.35 5.34
N LEU A 404 -14.20 -23.76 6.50
CA LEU A 404 -14.78 -24.19 7.78
C LEU A 404 -14.93 -23.00 8.71
N ASP A 405 -15.90 -23.05 9.61
CA ASP A 405 -16.06 -22.06 10.67
C ASP A 405 -15.36 -22.58 11.94
N TYR A 406 -14.44 -21.78 12.48
CA TYR A 406 -13.68 -22.10 13.68
C TYR A 406 -13.88 -21.05 14.77
N SER A 407 -14.13 -21.52 16.00
CA SER A 407 -14.15 -20.70 17.21
C SER A 407 -13.21 -21.29 18.24
N PRO A 408 -12.37 -20.50 18.94
CA PRO A 408 -11.81 -20.97 20.20
C PRO A 408 -12.94 -21.22 21.20
N ARG A 409 -12.76 -22.19 22.10
CA ARG A 409 -13.76 -22.45 23.14
C ARG A 409 -13.78 -21.29 24.15
N PRO A 410 -14.95 -20.68 24.43
CA PRO A 410 -15.02 -19.56 25.36
C PRO A 410 -14.48 -19.90 26.75
N GLY A 411 -13.62 -19.02 27.28
CA GLY A 411 -12.95 -19.18 28.57
C GLY A 411 -11.71 -20.09 28.55
N VAL A 412 -11.32 -20.65 27.41
CA VAL A 412 -10.22 -21.64 27.31
C VAL A 412 -9.01 -21.04 26.61
N SER A 413 -7.79 -21.36 27.07
CA SER A 413 -6.55 -20.83 26.50
C SER A 413 -6.29 -21.34 25.08
N GLY A 414 -5.59 -20.54 24.28
CA GLY A 414 -5.18 -20.93 22.92
C GLY A 414 -4.43 -22.26 22.82
N ASP A 415 -3.63 -22.62 23.83
CA ASP A 415 -2.89 -23.88 23.89
C ASP A 415 -3.78 -25.14 23.87
N SER A 416 -5.03 -25.05 24.33
CA SER A 416 -5.98 -26.18 24.30
C SER A 416 -6.84 -26.13 23.03
N ASN A 417 -7.06 -24.95 22.45
CA ASN A 417 -7.94 -24.73 21.30
C ASN A 417 -7.37 -25.15 19.94
N ILE A 418 -6.18 -25.77 19.89
CA ILE A 418 -5.49 -26.03 18.62
C ILE A 418 -6.17 -27.14 17.82
N ILE A 419 -6.56 -26.83 16.58
CA ILE A 419 -7.08 -27.76 15.58
C ILE A 419 -6.16 -27.76 14.36
N GLU A 420 -5.73 -28.93 13.93
CA GLU A 420 -5.02 -29.11 12.66
C GLU A 420 -5.96 -29.64 11.59
N VAL A 421 -5.81 -29.11 10.37
CA VAL A 421 -6.40 -29.64 9.15
C VAL A 421 -5.31 -30.39 8.40
N LEU A 422 -5.60 -31.63 8.02
CA LEU A 422 -4.68 -32.50 7.29
C LEU A 422 -5.31 -32.94 5.97
N PHE A 423 -4.50 -32.91 4.92
CA PHE A 423 -4.84 -33.46 3.61
C PHE A 423 -3.88 -34.57 3.24
N ASN A 424 -4.40 -35.78 3.00
CA ASN A 424 -3.60 -36.98 2.72
C ASN A 424 -2.48 -37.23 3.74
N GLY A 425 -2.74 -36.89 5.01
CA GLY A 425 -1.80 -37.07 6.14
C GLY A 425 -0.81 -35.92 6.34
N ARG A 426 -0.75 -34.93 5.43
CA ARG A 426 0.05 -33.72 5.58
C ARG A 426 -0.78 -32.63 6.26
N VAL A 427 -0.24 -31.98 7.29
CA VAL A 427 -0.85 -30.79 7.90
C VAL A 427 -0.83 -29.64 6.88
N VAL A 428 -2.00 -29.08 6.58
CA VAL A 428 -2.19 -27.95 5.65
C VAL A 428 -2.55 -26.66 6.38
N ALA A 429 -3.11 -26.76 7.58
CA ALA A 429 -3.39 -25.61 8.43
C ALA A 429 -3.36 -26.00 9.91
N THR A 430 -2.99 -25.06 10.77
CA THR A 430 -3.07 -25.15 12.22
C THR A 430 -3.84 -23.93 12.74
N LEU A 431 -5.03 -24.17 13.28
CA LEU A 431 -5.93 -23.15 13.80
C LEU A 431 -5.77 -23.07 15.31
N ALA A 432 -5.42 -21.89 15.82
CA ALA A 432 -5.29 -21.65 17.25
C ALA A 432 -5.72 -20.22 17.57
N ARG A 433 -6.69 -20.07 18.48
CA ARG A 433 -7.10 -18.78 19.02
C ARG A 433 -7.34 -18.88 20.53
N ASP A 434 -7.11 -17.78 21.24
CA ASP A 434 -7.41 -17.70 22.66
C ASP A 434 -8.90 -17.42 22.89
N GLY A 435 -9.54 -18.24 23.71
CA GLY A 435 -10.94 -18.06 24.10
C GLY A 435 -11.12 -17.35 25.43
N ARG A 436 -10.04 -17.05 26.17
CA ARG A 436 -10.11 -16.31 27.45
C ARG A 436 -10.74 -14.93 27.22
N GLY A 437 -11.75 -14.62 28.03
CA GLY A 437 -12.51 -13.36 27.91
C GLY A 437 -13.77 -13.46 27.03
N LEU A 438 -13.89 -14.50 26.19
CA LEU A 438 -15.13 -14.75 25.45
C LEU A 438 -16.19 -15.37 26.36
N LYS A 439 -17.45 -14.94 26.16
CA LYS A 439 -18.63 -15.49 26.86
C LYS A 439 -19.41 -16.49 26.02
N HIS A 440 -19.28 -16.39 24.70
CA HIS A 440 -19.95 -17.21 23.70
C HIS A 440 -18.98 -17.48 22.54
N THR A 441 -19.34 -18.43 21.67
CA THR A 441 -18.65 -18.75 20.42
C THR A 441 -18.40 -17.49 19.59
N ASP A 442 -17.24 -17.42 18.96
CA ASP A 442 -16.82 -16.36 18.03
C ASP A 442 -16.25 -17.02 16.77
N PHE A 443 -17.17 -17.66 16.03
CA PHE A 443 -16.86 -18.34 14.79
C PHE A 443 -16.32 -17.36 13.75
N LYS A 444 -15.20 -17.74 13.13
CA LYS A 444 -14.65 -17.10 11.94
C LYS A 444 -14.50 -18.14 10.86
N MET A 445 -14.93 -17.80 9.66
CA MET A 445 -14.72 -18.63 8.48
C MET A 445 -13.23 -18.63 8.12
N VAL A 446 -12.70 -19.82 7.89
CA VAL A 446 -11.33 -20.07 7.44
C VAL A 446 -11.40 -20.76 6.10
N ALA A 447 -10.88 -20.10 5.06
CA ALA A 447 -10.69 -20.68 3.73
C ALA A 447 -9.24 -21.11 3.54
N MET A 448 -9.02 -22.26 2.90
CA MET A 448 -7.67 -22.78 2.61
C MET A 448 -7.64 -23.58 1.32
N ASP A 449 -6.56 -23.41 0.55
CA ASP A 449 -6.24 -24.28 -0.58
C ASP A 449 -5.60 -25.58 -0.09
N LEU A 450 -5.97 -26.70 -0.70
CA LEU A 450 -5.40 -28.01 -0.42
C LEU A 450 -4.38 -28.40 -1.50
N PRO A 451 -3.33 -29.17 -1.16
CA PRO A 451 -2.44 -29.76 -2.14
C PRO A 451 -3.20 -30.56 -3.21
N SER A 452 -2.64 -30.68 -4.41
CA SER A 452 -3.22 -31.51 -5.47
C SER A 452 -3.34 -32.97 -5.01
N ALA A 453 -4.45 -33.62 -5.37
CA ALA A 453 -4.60 -35.05 -5.13
C ALA A 453 -3.58 -35.85 -5.95
N ASN A 454 -3.07 -36.93 -5.38
CA ASN A 454 -2.06 -37.81 -6.00
C ASN A 454 -2.62 -39.20 -6.35
N GLY A 455 -3.94 -39.40 -6.22
CA GLY A 455 -4.57 -40.70 -6.36
C GLY A 455 -6.07 -40.59 -6.64
N LYS A 456 -6.73 -41.76 -6.73
CA LYS A 456 -8.17 -41.84 -6.99
C LYS A 456 -9.05 -41.55 -5.76
N LYS A 457 -8.42 -41.37 -4.59
CA LYS A 457 -9.07 -41.07 -3.33
C LYS A 457 -8.18 -40.12 -2.53
N SER A 458 -8.81 -39.15 -1.90
CA SER A 458 -8.17 -38.25 -0.96
C SER A 458 -8.80 -38.39 0.43
N VAL A 459 -8.06 -37.98 1.46
CA VAL A 459 -8.50 -37.98 2.85
C VAL A 459 -8.31 -36.60 3.44
N LEU A 460 -9.41 -36.01 3.91
CA LEU A 460 -9.39 -34.84 4.77
C LEU A 460 -9.50 -35.29 6.23
N GLU A 461 -8.64 -34.77 7.11
CA GLU A 461 -8.67 -35.06 8.55
C GLU A 461 -8.62 -33.75 9.36
N LEU A 462 -9.47 -33.66 10.39
CA LEU A 462 -9.46 -32.60 11.39
C LEU A 462 -9.00 -33.22 12.71
N ARG A 463 -8.01 -32.63 13.37
CA ARG A 463 -7.34 -33.20 14.54
C ARG A 463 -7.18 -32.17 15.65
N ALA A 464 -7.59 -32.51 16.87
CA ALA A 464 -7.20 -31.73 18.04
C ALA A 464 -5.70 -31.94 18.34
N ALA A 465 -4.95 -30.85 18.38
CA ALA A 465 -3.50 -30.83 18.58
C ALA A 465 -3.07 -30.03 19.83
N GLY A 466 -4.04 -29.45 20.55
CA GLY A 466 -3.80 -28.68 21.77
C GLY A 466 -3.52 -29.56 22.98
N LYS A 467 -3.48 -28.94 24.17
CA LYS A 467 -3.54 -29.66 25.45
C LYS A 467 -4.79 -30.53 25.48
N SER A 468 -4.62 -31.81 25.80
CA SER A 468 -5.76 -32.72 25.97
C SER A 468 -6.30 -32.61 27.39
N ASP A 469 -7.21 -31.65 27.60
CA ASP A 469 -7.78 -31.28 28.89
C ASP A 469 -9.32 -31.33 28.90
N ARG A 470 -9.91 -31.89 27.83
CA ARG A 470 -11.37 -32.00 27.57
C ARG A 470 -12.01 -30.70 27.09
N LEU A 471 -11.18 -29.73 26.69
CA LEU A 471 -11.58 -28.39 26.29
C LEU A 471 -10.78 -27.97 25.04
N GLY A 472 -11.39 -28.09 23.87
CA GLY A 472 -10.74 -27.82 22.58
C GLY A 472 -11.52 -26.87 21.69
N GLY A 473 -10.88 -26.50 20.58
CA GLY A 473 -11.47 -25.63 19.57
C GLY A 473 -12.75 -26.22 18.97
N LEU A 474 -13.65 -25.33 18.56
CA LEU A 474 -14.98 -25.66 18.05
C LEU A 474 -15.01 -25.46 16.54
N ILE A 475 -15.61 -26.42 15.84
CA ILE A 475 -15.63 -26.49 14.36
C ILE A 475 -17.07 -26.64 13.90
N ASP A 476 -17.41 -25.95 12.81
CA ASP A 476 -18.72 -26.06 12.20
C ASP A 476 -18.68 -25.67 10.69
N ASN A 477 -19.75 -25.94 9.95
CA ASN A 477 -19.99 -25.49 8.57
C ASN A 477 -18.84 -25.80 7.58
N VAL A 478 -18.33 -27.03 7.65
CA VAL A 478 -17.23 -27.51 6.81
C VAL A 478 -17.73 -27.71 5.38
N ARG A 479 -17.06 -27.13 4.40
CA ARG A 479 -17.34 -27.26 2.97
C ARG A 479 -16.06 -27.55 2.21
N LEU A 480 -16.12 -28.53 1.32
CA LEU A 480 -15.02 -28.88 0.43
C LEU A 480 -15.46 -28.67 -1.02
N TYR A 481 -14.65 -27.98 -1.80
CA TYR A 481 -14.88 -27.74 -3.22
C TYR A 481 -13.75 -28.34 -4.06
N SER A 482 -14.10 -28.83 -5.24
CA SER A 482 -13.16 -29.29 -6.27
C SER A 482 -13.12 -28.27 -7.40
N PHE A 483 -11.93 -28.00 -7.91
CA PHE A 483 -11.70 -27.23 -9.14
C PHE A 483 -11.56 -28.13 -10.38
N GLY A 484 -11.79 -29.44 -10.21
CA GLY A 484 -11.51 -30.45 -11.21
C GLY A 484 -10.02 -30.73 -11.40
N VAL A 485 -9.71 -31.69 -12.26
CA VAL A 485 -8.35 -31.82 -12.80
C VAL A 485 -8.16 -30.65 -13.76
N PRO A 486 -7.05 -29.90 -13.70
CA PRO A 486 -6.73 -28.91 -14.71
C PRO A 486 -6.84 -29.57 -16.09
N ILE A 487 -7.90 -29.24 -16.82
CA ILE A 487 -8.04 -29.68 -18.20
C ILE A 487 -7.05 -28.82 -18.96
N TYR A 488 -5.87 -29.36 -19.26
CA TYR A 488 -5.03 -28.75 -20.28
C TYR A 488 -5.81 -28.89 -21.58
N ASN A 489 -6.50 -27.81 -21.97
CA ASN A 489 -7.25 -27.75 -23.21
C ASN A 489 -6.33 -27.09 -24.25
N PRO A 490 -5.60 -27.86 -25.08
CA PRO A 490 -4.72 -27.28 -26.11
C PRO A 490 -5.48 -26.54 -27.22
N THR A 491 -6.81 -26.50 -27.15
CA THR A 491 -7.71 -25.87 -28.12
C THR A 491 -8.82 -25.11 -27.40
N LEU A 492 -8.52 -23.91 -26.92
CA LEU A 492 -9.48 -22.82 -26.99
C LEU A 492 -8.99 -21.86 -28.07
N PRO A 493 -9.66 -21.79 -29.23
CA PRO A 493 -9.35 -20.78 -30.23
C PRO A 493 -9.67 -19.41 -29.66
N SER A 494 -8.74 -18.49 -29.86
CA SER A 494 -8.90 -17.06 -29.68
C SER A 494 -10.22 -16.57 -30.28
N ILE A 495 -11.20 -16.28 -29.44
CA ILE A 495 -12.30 -15.37 -29.79
C ILE A 495 -11.92 -14.00 -29.23
N LEU A 496 -11.11 -13.29 -30.00
CA LEU A 496 -11.20 -11.85 -30.17
C LEU A 496 -10.92 -11.57 -31.66
N ASP A 497 -11.86 -10.88 -32.27
CA ASP A 497 -11.91 -10.46 -33.68
C ASP A 497 -10.67 -9.62 -34.05
N PRO A 498 -10.14 -9.72 -35.29
CA PRO A 498 -8.94 -9.05 -35.73
C PRO A 498 -9.26 -7.62 -36.18
N GLY A 499 -8.57 -6.64 -35.61
CA GLY A 499 -8.74 -5.24 -35.94
C GLY A 499 -7.46 -4.44 -35.73
N GLN A 500 -6.56 -4.59 -36.70
CA GLN A 500 -5.52 -3.65 -37.14
C GLN A 500 -4.33 -3.29 -36.23
N ASP A 501 -3.19 -3.84 -36.65
CA ASP A 501 -1.94 -3.13 -36.98
C ASP A 501 -1.11 -2.54 -35.83
N ALA A 502 -0.27 -3.38 -35.21
CA ALA A 502 1.10 -3.01 -34.83
C ALA A 502 1.96 -4.27 -34.66
N GLU A 503 2.95 -4.43 -35.52
CA GLU A 503 3.96 -5.49 -35.45
C GLU A 503 4.67 -5.47 -34.09
N THR A 504 4.45 -6.51 -33.29
CA THR A 504 5.34 -6.88 -32.19
C THR A 504 5.83 -8.28 -32.49
N GLU A 505 7.16 -8.44 -32.58
CA GLU A 505 7.79 -9.76 -32.75
C GLU A 505 7.37 -10.68 -31.61
N GLU A 506 6.38 -11.54 -31.86
CA GLU A 506 6.12 -12.69 -31.02
C GLU A 506 7.39 -13.55 -30.96
N ALA A 507 7.91 -13.76 -29.75
CA ALA A 507 8.99 -14.70 -29.52
C ALA A 507 8.55 -16.08 -30.06
N GLN A 508 9.23 -16.54 -31.11
CA GLN A 508 8.87 -17.81 -31.75
C GLN A 508 9.06 -18.97 -30.78
N PRO A 509 8.18 -19.99 -30.81
CA PRO A 509 8.39 -21.21 -30.04
C PRO A 509 9.72 -21.87 -30.45
N LEU A 510 10.49 -22.36 -29.48
CA LEU A 510 11.67 -23.18 -29.73
C LEU A 510 11.38 -24.28 -30.73
N SER A 511 12.34 -24.54 -31.61
CA SER A 511 12.29 -25.70 -32.48
C SER A 511 12.22 -26.99 -31.64
N ALA A 512 11.65 -28.06 -32.20
CA ALA A 512 11.63 -29.37 -31.55
C ALA A 512 13.05 -29.88 -31.22
N GLU A 513 14.05 -29.43 -31.97
CA GLU A 513 15.47 -29.75 -31.75
C GLU A 513 16.05 -29.02 -30.54
N ASP A 514 15.68 -27.75 -30.33
CA ASP A 514 16.10 -26.97 -29.17
C ASP A 514 15.41 -27.44 -27.89
N GLN A 515 14.12 -27.81 -27.98
CA GLN A 515 13.39 -28.44 -26.88
C GLN A 515 14.03 -29.78 -26.47
N ALA A 516 14.44 -30.60 -27.45
CA ALA A 516 15.11 -31.87 -27.18
C ALA A 516 16.51 -31.69 -26.57
N CYS A 517 17.30 -30.71 -27.04
CA CYS A 517 18.60 -30.38 -26.45
C CYS A 517 18.45 -29.91 -25.00
N PHE A 518 17.47 -29.03 -24.77
CA PHE A 518 17.18 -28.50 -23.45
C PHE A 518 16.77 -29.59 -22.45
N LEU A 519 15.82 -30.45 -22.83
CA LEU A 519 15.39 -31.58 -22.01
C LEU A 519 16.54 -32.52 -21.66
N ARG A 520 17.46 -32.77 -22.61
CA ARG A 520 18.66 -33.58 -22.37
C ARG A 520 19.57 -32.93 -21.32
N ASP A 521 19.81 -31.63 -21.43
CA ASP A 521 20.78 -30.93 -20.55
C ASP A 521 20.19 -30.71 -19.14
N ALA A 522 18.89 -30.43 -19.04
CA ALA A 522 18.16 -30.38 -17.77
C ALA A 522 18.15 -31.76 -17.08
N LYS A 523 17.96 -32.86 -17.83
CA LYS A 523 18.10 -34.22 -17.28
C LYS A 523 19.48 -34.46 -16.70
N ALA A 524 20.53 -34.09 -17.42
CA ALA A 524 21.90 -34.26 -16.97
C ALA A 524 22.17 -33.49 -15.66
N HIS A 525 21.67 -32.25 -15.55
CA HIS A 525 21.81 -31.44 -14.34
C HIS A 525 21.11 -32.09 -13.12
N LEU A 526 19.87 -32.56 -13.29
CA LEU A 526 19.14 -33.25 -12.23
C LEU A 526 19.84 -34.56 -11.81
N ILE A 527 20.39 -35.32 -12.76
CA ILE A 527 21.14 -36.55 -12.48
C ILE A 527 22.43 -36.25 -11.70
N ASP A 528 23.12 -35.16 -12.00
CA ASP A 528 24.30 -34.71 -11.24
C ASP A 528 23.93 -34.23 -9.83
N GLY A 529 22.80 -33.54 -9.66
CA GLY A 529 22.25 -33.20 -8.35
C GLY A 529 21.96 -34.43 -7.49
N VAL A 530 21.32 -35.45 -8.08
CA VAL A 530 21.06 -36.75 -7.43
C VAL A 530 22.36 -37.48 -7.10
N ARG A 531 23.36 -37.44 -8.00
CA ARG A 531 24.69 -38.05 -7.78
C ARG A 531 25.37 -37.50 -6.53
N GLY A 532 25.27 -36.19 -6.29
CA GLY A 532 25.85 -35.52 -5.11
C GLY A 532 25.23 -35.95 -3.77
N HIS A 533 24.03 -36.52 -3.81
CA HIS A 533 23.23 -36.87 -2.62
C HIS A 533 23.15 -38.38 -2.34
N LEU A 534 23.81 -39.22 -3.15
CA LEU A 534 23.85 -40.68 -2.98
C LEU A 534 25.22 -41.17 -2.46
N PRO A 535 25.25 -42.19 -1.58
CA PRO A 535 26.52 -42.80 -1.14
C PRO A 535 27.22 -43.52 -2.30
N THR A 536 28.55 -43.48 -2.36
CA THR A 536 29.38 -43.88 -3.52
C THR A 536 29.09 -45.29 -4.06
N LYS A 537 28.69 -46.25 -3.21
CA LYS A 537 28.32 -47.61 -3.63
C LYS A 537 26.96 -47.71 -4.34
N ALA A 538 26.04 -46.78 -4.09
CA ALA A 538 24.73 -46.70 -4.76
C ALA A 538 24.83 -46.00 -6.12
N VAL A 539 25.77 -45.08 -6.27
CA VAL A 539 26.04 -44.29 -7.47
C VAL A 539 26.36 -45.19 -8.68
N GLU A 540 27.22 -46.20 -8.52
CA GLU A 540 27.62 -47.12 -9.61
C GLU A 540 26.49 -48.06 -10.10
N GLN A 541 25.45 -48.31 -9.29
CA GLN A 541 24.35 -49.23 -9.63
C GLN A 541 23.11 -48.51 -10.19
N ILE A 542 22.93 -47.24 -9.85
CA ILE A 542 21.69 -46.47 -10.10
C ILE A 542 21.88 -45.48 -11.26
N LEU A 543 23.02 -44.79 -11.35
CA LEU A 543 23.24 -43.75 -12.37
C LEU A 543 23.00 -44.21 -13.82
N PRO A 544 23.49 -45.39 -14.28
CA PRO A 544 23.27 -45.81 -15.66
C PRO A 544 21.80 -46.07 -16.00
N LYS A 545 20.93 -46.19 -14.98
CA LYS A 545 19.48 -46.39 -15.16
C LYS A 545 18.69 -45.09 -15.10
N LEU A 546 19.30 -43.99 -14.66
CA LEU A 546 18.64 -42.68 -14.55
C LEU A 546 18.60 -41.95 -15.89
N ASP A 547 19.62 -42.12 -16.73
CA ASP A 547 19.69 -41.50 -18.07
C ASP A 547 18.53 -41.95 -18.98
N ASP A 548 18.07 -43.21 -18.81
CA ASP A 548 16.98 -43.81 -19.58
C ASP A 548 15.58 -43.49 -19.04
N LEU A 549 15.47 -42.72 -17.94
CA LEU A 549 14.16 -42.39 -17.36
C LEU A 549 13.48 -41.23 -18.10
N GLU A 550 12.16 -41.34 -18.17
CA GLU A 550 11.29 -40.21 -18.51
C GLU A 550 11.51 -39.06 -17.51
N PHE A 551 11.47 -37.81 -17.99
CA PHE A 551 11.82 -36.62 -17.21
C PHE A 551 11.02 -36.55 -15.89
N THR A 552 9.72 -36.83 -15.96
CA THR A 552 8.83 -36.81 -14.79
C THR A 552 9.25 -37.80 -13.71
N LYS A 553 9.72 -39.00 -14.08
CA LYS A 553 10.20 -40.02 -13.13
C LYS A 553 11.54 -39.63 -12.51
N LEU A 554 12.36 -38.89 -13.25
CA LEU A 554 13.60 -38.33 -12.71
C LEU A 554 13.31 -37.25 -11.67
N CYS A 555 12.36 -36.35 -11.92
CA CYS A 555 11.91 -35.35 -10.95
C CYS A 555 11.40 -35.99 -9.64
N GLU A 556 10.59 -37.05 -9.73
CA GLU A 556 10.14 -37.79 -8.55
C GLU A 556 11.31 -38.35 -7.72
N ILE A 557 12.38 -38.82 -8.36
CA ILE A 557 13.58 -39.32 -7.69
C ILE A 557 14.38 -38.18 -7.03
N VAL A 558 14.47 -37.03 -7.69
CA VAL A 558 15.12 -35.81 -7.14
C VAL A 558 14.43 -35.39 -5.84
N GLU A 559 13.10 -35.34 -5.82
CA GLU A 559 12.34 -35.03 -4.61
C GLU A 559 12.51 -36.09 -3.51
N GLN A 560 12.58 -37.37 -3.88
CA GLN A 560 12.77 -38.47 -2.93
C GLN A 560 14.15 -38.45 -2.25
N VAL A 561 15.18 -37.89 -2.90
CA VAL A 561 16.50 -37.67 -2.27
C VAL A 561 16.56 -36.35 -1.48
N GLY A 562 15.44 -35.64 -1.36
CA GLY A 562 15.29 -34.43 -0.54
C GLY A 562 15.67 -33.14 -1.25
N LEU A 563 15.78 -33.15 -2.58
CA LEU A 563 16.05 -31.96 -3.39
C LEU A 563 14.76 -31.37 -3.95
N ASP A 564 14.66 -30.04 -3.95
CA ASP A 564 13.55 -29.32 -4.56
C ASP A 564 13.77 -29.20 -6.07
N VAL A 565 12.89 -29.81 -6.87
CA VAL A 565 13.01 -29.84 -8.34
C VAL A 565 12.91 -28.45 -8.95
N ASP A 566 12.04 -27.58 -8.45
CA ASP A 566 11.87 -26.23 -8.96
C ASP A 566 13.11 -25.39 -8.68
N GLN A 567 13.71 -25.56 -7.49
CA GLN A 567 14.96 -24.91 -7.14
C GLN A 567 16.13 -25.43 -7.98
N GLN A 568 16.28 -26.76 -8.13
CA GLN A 568 17.34 -27.35 -8.96
C GLN A 568 17.26 -26.91 -10.42
N LEU A 569 16.05 -26.74 -10.96
CA LEU A 569 15.87 -26.29 -12.35
C LEU A 569 15.98 -24.76 -12.52
N ARG A 570 15.75 -23.98 -11.45
CA ARG A 570 16.10 -22.54 -11.43
C ARG A 570 17.61 -22.31 -11.32
N ASP A 571 18.29 -23.20 -10.60
CA ASP A 571 19.75 -23.20 -10.46
C ASP A 571 20.44 -23.82 -11.69
N PHE A 572 19.69 -24.55 -12.52
CA PHE A 572 20.12 -24.95 -13.86
C PHE A 572 20.29 -23.70 -14.72
N ASP A 573 21.54 -23.26 -14.82
CA ASP A 573 21.93 -22.12 -15.64
C ASP A 573 21.73 -22.43 -17.13
N VAL A 574 20.49 -22.20 -17.60
CA VAL A 574 20.10 -22.29 -19.02
C VAL A 574 21.02 -21.42 -19.89
N ALA A 575 21.55 -20.34 -19.33
CA ALA A 575 22.36 -19.39 -20.04
C ALA A 575 23.69 -20.00 -20.51
N THR A 576 24.30 -20.94 -19.79
CA THR A 576 25.58 -21.53 -20.21
C THR A 576 25.41 -22.53 -21.37
N ALA A 577 24.31 -23.29 -21.41
CA ALA A 577 24.04 -24.25 -22.50
C ALA A 577 23.61 -23.55 -23.81
N PHE A 578 22.77 -22.50 -23.72
CA PHE A 578 22.22 -21.81 -24.89
C PHE A 578 23.09 -20.67 -25.45
N ARG A 579 23.91 -20.00 -24.64
CA ARG A 579 24.85 -18.94 -25.13
C ARG A 579 25.80 -19.44 -26.22
N SER A 580 26.05 -20.75 -26.29
CA SER A 580 26.91 -21.34 -27.31
C SER A 580 26.25 -21.49 -28.70
N LYS A 581 24.91 -21.40 -28.78
CA LYS A 581 24.14 -21.66 -30.01
C LYS A 581 23.38 -20.45 -30.57
N HIS A 582 23.15 -19.41 -29.75
CA HIS A 582 22.25 -18.32 -30.10
C HIS A 582 22.77 -16.96 -29.58
N ASP A 583 23.19 -16.08 -30.49
CA ASP A 583 23.85 -14.79 -30.20
C ASP A 583 22.96 -13.72 -29.52
N TRP A 584 21.65 -13.97 -29.34
CA TRP A 584 20.66 -12.98 -28.88
C TRP A 584 20.44 -12.95 -27.36
N TRP A 585 21.20 -13.75 -26.57
CA TRP A 585 20.99 -13.94 -25.11
C TRP A 585 21.93 -13.12 -24.22
N SER A 586 22.40 -11.93 -24.64
CA SER A 586 23.37 -11.17 -23.86
C SER A 586 22.78 -10.13 -22.88
N SER A 587 21.47 -10.14 -22.59
CA SER A 587 20.86 -9.18 -21.65
C SER A 587 20.06 -9.87 -20.55
N GLY A 588 20.48 -9.67 -19.30
CA GLY A 588 20.04 -10.37 -18.07
C GLY A 588 18.59 -10.21 -17.61
N ASN A 589 17.64 -9.91 -18.52
CA ASN A 589 16.19 -9.93 -18.27
C ASN A 589 15.47 -11.12 -18.95
N GLY A 590 16.19 -11.95 -19.73
CA GLY A 590 15.62 -13.10 -20.42
C GLY A 590 15.22 -14.27 -19.52
N ASP A 591 15.90 -14.45 -18.38
CA ASP A 591 15.79 -15.68 -17.58
C ASP A 591 14.42 -15.85 -16.89
N LYS A 592 13.81 -14.77 -16.39
CA LYS A 592 12.50 -14.88 -15.69
C LYS A 592 11.32 -15.04 -16.64
N ARG A 593 11.29 -14.28 -17.74
CA ARG A 593 10.19 -14.31 -18.72
C ARG A 593 10.11 -15.65 -19.44
N TRP A 594 11.25 -16.27 -19.68
CA TRP A 594 11.32 -17.55 -20.39
C TRP A 594 10.93 -18.73 -19.48
N TRP A 595 11.31 -18.70 -18.19
CA TRP A 595 10.92 -19.72 -17.21
C TRP A 595 9.42 -19.88 -17.06
N ASP A 596 8.70 -18.76 -16.94
CA ASP A 596 7.25 -18.76 -16.80
C ASP A 596 6.52 -19.11 -18.11
N THR A 597 7.12 -18.83 -19.28
CA THR A 597 6.49 -19.03 -20.59
C THR A 597 6.73 -20.42 -21.17
N PHE A 598 7.91 -21.01 -20.93
CA PHE A 598 8.36 -22.23 -21.60
C PHE A 598 8.44 -23.46 -20.68
N PHE A 599 8.73 -23.29 -19.38
CA PHE A 599 8.97 -24.42 -18.47
C PHE A 599 7.72 -24.83 -17.66
N LYS A 600 6.81 -23.88 -17.39
CA LYS A 600 5.49 -24.18 -16.77
C LYS A 600 4.47 -24.78 -17.74
N ARG A 601 4.70 -24.65 -19.05
CA ARG A 601 3.87 -25.26 -20.10
C ARG A 601 4.37 -26.67 -20.40
#